data_AF-A0A7S0UJF2-F1
#
_entry.id   AF-A0A7S0UJF2-F1
#
_cell.length_a   1.000
_cell.length_b   1.000
_cell.length_c   1.000
_cell.angle_alpha   90.00
_cell.angle_beta   90.00
_cell.angle_gamma   90.00
#
_symmetry.space_group_name_H-M   'P 1'
#
loop_
_entity.id
_entity.type
_entity.pdbx_description
1 polymer ?
#
loop_
_entity_poly.entity_id
_entity_poly.type
_entity_poly.pdbx_seq_one_letter_code
_entity_poly.pdbx_strand_id
1 'polypeptide(L)'
;GSSAHAKLLHYFHRLVEIRESGQIMVETNNHSTGKTLPDLKNLLNAWRHRLPNDEEDLTVWDEIFTWRAHMFNAITSNFHWSEPSTLATLHDRPWTAIRMSMVARKQGMQQTAFLLLNRLTDSRSMDVSDAYLKLREQILLFNNPDNDLERTGGLNLINTTNLSYFDPSQKGELFRLKAIFLASLRRTSKSNQAYCHSVQICPSHTKSWISW
;
A
#
# COMPACT_ATOMS: atom_id res chain seq x y z
N GLY A 1 -24.81 11.78 3.34
CA GLY A 1 -24.79 12.11 4.79
C GLY A 1 -24.36 13.56 4.95
N SER A 2 -24.85 14.27 5.96
CA SER A 2 -24.43 15.65 6.25
C SER A 2 -22.98 15.69 6.78
N SER A 3 -22.18 16.68 6.37
CA SER A 3 -20.80 16.90 6.85
C SER A 3 -20.72 17.10 8.37
N ALA A 4 -21.84 17.44 9.01
CA ALA A 4 -21.94 17.60 10.46
C ALA A 4 -21.59 16.33 11.24
N HIS A 5 -21.85 15.14 10.68
CA HIS A 5 -21.59 13.87 11.37
C HIS A 5 -20.19 13.29 11.10
N ALA A 6 -19.45 13.81 10.12
CA ALA A 6 -18.14 13.26 9.74
C ALA A 6 -17.15 13.27 10.91
N LYS A 7 -17.07 14.39 11.65
CA LYS A 7 -16.24 14.51 12.85
C LYS A 7 -16.62 13.50 13.94
N LEU A 8 -17.92 13.30 14.16
CA LEU A 8 -18.41 12.35 15.15
C LEU A 8 -18.06 10.91 14.78
N LEU A 9 -18.22 10.54 13.50
CA LEU A 9 -17.84 9.22 13.00
C LEU A 9 -16.32 8.99 13.12
N HIS A 10 -15.51 10.01 12.85
CA HIS A 10 -14.06 9.94 13.07
C HIS A 10 -13.71 9.72 14.54
N TYR A 11 -14.40 10.39 15.47
CA TYR A 11 -14.22 10.13 16.91
C TYR A 11 -14.58 8.70 17.29
N PHE A 12 -15.67 8.15 16.76
CA PHE A 12 -16.02 6.75 16.99
C PHE A 12 -14.95 5.79 16.47
N HIS A 13 -14.40 6.04 15.28
CA HIS A 13 -13.28 5.26 14.76
C HIS A 13 -12.09 5.30 15.73
N ARG A 14 -11.70 6.50 16.19
CA ARG A 14 -10.59 6.66 17.15
C ARG A 14 -10.82 5.91 18.46
N LEU A 15 -12.04 5.91 19.01
CA LEU A 15 -12.36 5.17 20.23
C LEU A 15 -12.21 3.65 20.04
N VAL A 16 -12.58 3.14 18.86
CA VAL A 16 -12.37 1.73 18.52
C VAL A 16 -10.88 1.41 18.42
N GLU A 17 -10.09 2.25 17.75
CA GLU A 17 -8.63 2.08 17.67
C GLU A 17 -8.00 2.05 19.06
N ILE A 18 -8.41 2.93 19.98
CA ILE A 18 -7.90 2.97 21.37
C ILE A 18 -8.25 1.69 22.12
N ARG A 19 -9.51 1.23 22.04
CA ARG A 19 -9.95 0.01 22.72
C ARG A 19 -9.16 -1.21 22.25
N GLU A 20 -9.04 -1.39 20.94
CA GLU A 20 -8.30 -2.50 20.34
C GLU A 20 -6.80 -2.38 20.66
N SER A 21 -6.25 -1.17 20.67
CA SER A 21 -4.86 -0.91 21.09
C SER A 21 -4.58 -1.38 22.51
N GLY A 22 -5.53 -1.18 23.43
CA GLY A 22 -5.43 -1.69 24.80
C GLY A 22 -5.31 -3.21 24.84
N GLN A 23 -6.10 -3.93 24.04
CA GLN A 23 -6.05 -5.39 23.94
C GLN A 23 -4.70 -5.87 23.39
N ILE A 24 -4.22 -5.26 22.30
CA ILE A 24 -2.91 -5.56 21.72
C ILE A 24 -1.79 -5.40 22.75
N MET A 25 -1.80 -4.32 23.54
CA MET A 25 -0.73 -4.04 24.50
C MET A 25 -0.71 -5.06 25.64
N VAL A 26 -1.87 -5.52 26.11
CA VAL A 26 -1.96 -6.60 27.10
C VAL A 26 -1.36 -7.89 26.55
N GLU A 27 -1.75 -8.28 25.33
CA GLU A 27 -1.19 -9.48 24.67
C GLU A 27 0.32 -9.34 24.43
N THR A 28 0.76 -8.19 23.93
CA THR A 28 2.17 -7.86 23.68
C THR A 28 3.00 -8.05 24.95
N ASN A 29 2.53 -7.53 26.09
CA ASN A 29 3.26 -7.63 27.36
C ASN A 29 3.30 -9.07 27.89
N ASN A 30 2.16 -9.78 27.85
CA ASN A 30 2.08 -11.18 28.29
C ASN A 30 3.01 -12.09 27.46
N HIS A 31 3.04 -11.91 26.15
CA HIS A 31 3.91 -12.69 25.27
C HIS A 31 5.39 -12.30 25.40
N SER A 32 5.70 -11.01 25.53
CA SER A 32 7.07 -10.53 25.72
C SER A 32 7.70 -11.08 27.01
N THR A 33 6.98 -11.02 28.13
CA THR A 33 7.42 -11.60 29.42
C THR A 33 7.62 -13.11 29.34
N GLY A 34 6.74 -13.81 28.63
CA GLY A 34 6.87 -15.25 28.37
C GLY A 34 7.87 -15.64 27.29
N LYS A 35 8.57 -14.67 26.65
CA LYS A 35 9.44 -14.88 25.47
C LYS A 35 8.74 -15.69 24.36
N THR A 36 7.47 -15.40 24.14
CA THR A 36 6.68 -15.93 23.02
C THR A 36 6.22 -14.78 22.14
N LEU A 37 5.54 -15.08 21.03
CA LEU A 37 5.04 -14.08 20.10
C LEU A 37 3.50 -14.14 20.05
N PRO A 38 2.83 -12.97 20.04
CA PRO A 38 1.38 -12.91 19.90
C PRO A 38 0.94 -13.19 18.46
N ASP A 39 -0.28 -13.71 18.28
CA ASP A 39 -0.95 -13.76 16.97
C ASP A 39 -1.83 -12.52 16.78
N LEU A 40 -1.25 -11.49 16.15
CA LEU A 40 -1.94 -10.23 15.89
C LEU A 40 -2.65 -10.20 14.52
N LYS A 41 -2.61 -11.29 13.74
CA LYS A 41 -3.01 -11.27 12.33
C LYS A 41 -4.46 -10.84 12.12
N ASN A 42 -5.38 -11.33 12.95
CA ASN A 42 -6.80 -10.98 12.83
C ASN A 42 -7.06 -9.51 13.12
N LEU A 43 -6.39 -8.96 14.13
CA LEU A 43 -6.55 -7.58 14.53
C LEU A 43 -5.92 -6.62 13.51
N LEU A 44 -4.72 -6.93 13.03
CA LEU A 44 -4.08 -6.18 11.94
C LEU A 44 -4.94 -6.19 10.67
N ASN A 45 -5.53 -7.34 10.32
CA ASN A 45 -6.48 -7.41 9.22
C ASN A 45 -7.74 -6.56 9.46
N ALA A 46 -8.29 -6.52 10.67
CA ALA A 46 -9.41 -5.63 10.99
C ALA A 46 -9.03 -4.16 10.77
N TRP A 47 -7.83 -3.76 11.19
CA TRP A 47 -7.28 -2.43 10.95
C TRP A 47 -7.12 -2.14 9.45
N ARG A 48 -6.67 -3.11 8.64
CA ARG A 48 -6.56 -2.95 7.18
C ARG A 48 -7.90 -2.68 6.49
N HIS A 49 -8.99 -3.25 7.00
CA HIS A 49 -10.35 -3.09 6.42
C HIS A 49 -11.09 -1.87 6.97
N ARG A 50 -10.69 -1.34 8.13
CA ARG A 50 -11.30 -0.15 8.74
C ARG A 50 -10.43 1.08 8.48
N LEU A 51 -10.76 1.78 7.39
CA LEU A 51 -10.08 2.97 6.90
C LEU A 51 -11.07 4.12 6.70
N PRO A 52 -10.60 5.38 6.69
CA PRO A 52 -11.38 6.49 6.17
C PRO A 52 -11.76 6.27 4.69
N ASN A 53 -12.71 7.07 4.20
CA ASN A 53 -13.00 7.07 2.76
C ASN A 53 -11.83 7.74 2.00
N ASP A 54 -11.61 7.32 0.75
CA ASP A 54 -10.55 7.86 -0.11
C ASP A 54 -10.68 9.39 -0.33
N GLU A 55 -11.88 9.94 -0.17
CA GLU A 55 -12.21 11.37 -0.33
C GLU A 55 -12.05 12.20 0.95
N GLU A 56 -11.85 11.55 2.10
CA GLU A 56 -11.59 12.26 3.36
C GLU A 56 -10.25 12.99 3.29
N ASP A 57 -10.16 14.13 3.99
CA ASP A 57 -8.93 14.91 4.07
C ASP A 57 -7.75 14.04 4.53
N LEU A 58 -6.58 14.25 3.94
CA LEU A 58 -5.36 13.52 4.26
C LEU A 58 -4.99 13.63 5.75
N THR A 59 -5.42 14.67 6.45
CA THR A 59 -5.28 14.82 7.91
C THR A 59 -6.02 13.74 8.71
N VAL A 60 -7.21 13.32 8.25
CA VAL A 60 -7.99 12.23 8.87
C VAL A 60 -7.23 10.91 8.75
N TRP A 61 -6.65 10.67 7.57
CA TRP A 61 -5.78 9.52 7.32
C TRP A 61 -4.52 9.56 8.19
N ASP A 62 -3.85 10.71 8.25
CA ASP A 62 -2.62 10.92 9.01
C ASP A 62 -2.81 10.69 10.51
N GLU A 63 -3.93 11.13 11.10
CA GLU A 63 -4.23 10.89 12.51
C GLU A 63 -4.30 9.39 12.84
N ILE A 64 -5.01 8.60 12.03
CA ILE A 64 -5.17 7.15 12.25
C ILE A 64 -3.83 6.45 12.01
N PHE A 65 -3.13 6.81 10.95
CA PHE A 65 -1.88 6.12 10.58
C PHE A 65 -0.73 6.48 11.51
N THR A 66 -0.68 7.70 12.03
CA THR A 66 0.25 8.10 13.09
C THR A 66 -0.01 7.32 14.37
N TRP A 67 -1.27 7.17 14.79
CA TRP A 67 -1.61 6.31 15.94
C TRP A 67 -1.14 4.87 15.73
N ARG A 68 -1.44 4.27 14.58
CA ARG A 68 -0.99 2.91 14.25
C ARG A 68 0.53 2.80 14.21
N ALA A 69 1.24 3.81 13.71
CA ALA A 69 2.70 3.84 13.72
C ALA A 69 3.26 3.81 15.16
N HIS A 70 2.68 4.58 16.09
CA HIS A 70 3.03 4.51 17.51
C HIS A 70 2.79 3.12 18.09
N MET A 71 1.65 2.51 17.78
CA MET A 71 1.32 1.15 18.21
C MET A 71 2.31 0.11 17.67
N PHE A 72 2.65 0.17 16.39
CA PHE A 72 3.65 -0.72 15.80
C PHE A 72 5.02 -0.53 16.45
N ASN A 73 5.43 0.69 16.78
CA ASN A 73 6.67 0.96 17.52
C ASN A 73 6.66 0.31 18.90
N ALA A 74 5.57 0.45 19.64
CA ALA A 74 5.38 -0.16 20.95
C ALA A 74 5.36 -1.70 20.88
N ILE A 75 4.71 -2.29 19.88
CA ILE A 75 4.74 -3.76 19.69
C ILE A 75 6.18 -4.20 19.43
N THR A 76 6.86 -3.60 18.46
CA THR A 76 8.16 -4.10 18.03
C THR A 76 9.27 -3.94 19.06
N SER A 77 9.21 -2.91 19.92
CA SER A 77 10.21 -2.70 20.96
C SER A 77 10.19 -3.82 22.02
N ASN A 78 9.02 -4.41 22.27
CA ASN A 78 8.84 -5.53 23.19
C ASN A 78 9.38 -6.88 22.66
N PHE A 79 9.68 -6.96 21.37
CA PHE A 79 10.14 -8.17 20.69
C PHE A 79 11.47 -7.96 19.94
N HIS A 80 12.31 -7.03 20.39
CA HIS A 80 13.62 -6.73 19.79
C HIS A 80 14.58 -7.93 19.74
N TRP A 81 14.32 -8.96 20.55
CA TRP A 81 15.06 -10.22 20.58
C TRP A 81 14.65 -11.20 19.47
N SER A 82 13.55 -10.93 18.76
CA SER A 82 13.06 -11.76 17.66
C SER A 82 13.76 -11.43 16.35
N GLU A 83 13.82 -12.40 15.43
CA GLU A 83 14.39 -12.20 14.11
C GLU A 83 13.61 -11.13 13.31
N PRO A 84 14.28 -10.31 12.48
CA PRO A 84 13.62 -9.23 11.74
C PRO A 84 12.47 -9.68 10.81
N SER A 85 12.56 -10.89 10.25
CA SER A 85 11.50 -11.46 9.41
C SER A 85 10.24 -11.79 10.22
N THR A 86 10.42 -12.31 11.43
CA THR A 86 9.32 -12.62 12.35
C THR A 86 8.73 -11.34 12.93
N LEU A 87 9.56 -10.37 13.28
CA LEU A 87 9.10 -9.07 13.79
C LEU A 87 8.21 -8.33 12.79
N ALA A 88 8.49 -8.51 11.49
CA ALA A 88 7.71 -7.91 10.42
C ALA A 88 6.27 -8.45 10.31
N THR A 89 5.96 -9.62 10.90
CA THR A 89 4.59 -10.16 10.91
C THR A 89 3.72 -9.52 11.99
N LEU A 90 4.32 -8.79 12.94
CA LEU A 90 3.63 -8.16 14.06
C LEU A 90 3.18 -6.72 13.77
N HIS A 91 3.43 -6.19 12.57
CA HIS A 91 3.08 -4.83 12.23
C HIS A 91 2.81 -4.60 10.73
N ASP A 92 2.01 -3.58 10.43
CA ASP A 92 1.64 -3.21 9.07
C ASP A 92 2.23 -1.86 8.62
N ARG A 93 3.42 -1.48 9.10
CA ARG A 93 4.07 -0.21 8.68
C ARG A 93 4.22 -0.08 7.16
N PRO A 94 4.76 -1.08 6.42
CA PRO A 94 4.86 -1.00 4.97
C PRO A 94 3.52 -0.74 4.31
N TRP A 95 2.53 -1.56 4.64
CA TRP A 95 1.18 -1.44 4.12
C TRP A 95 0.57 -0.06 4.40
N THR A 96 0.69 0.44 5.62
CA THR A 96 0.12 1.73 6.05
C THR A 96 0.67 2.89 5.21
N ALA A 97 1.98 2.97 5.02
CA ALA A 97 2.58 4.04 4.23
C ALA A 97 2.33 3.87 2.71
N ILE A 98 2.24 2.64 2.18
CA ILE A 98 1.82 2.42 0.79
C ILE A 98 0.39 2.94 0.60
N ARG A 99 -0.53 2.62 1.53
CA ARG A 99 -1.91 3.11 1.49
C ARG A 99 -1.97 4.63 1.59
N MET A 100 -1.17 5.24 2.46
CA MET A 100 -1.12 6.69 2.58
C MET A 100 -0.66 7.36 1.27
N SER A 101 0.38 6.81 0.65
CA SER A 101 0.88 7.26 -0.65
C SER A 101 -0.19 7.14 -1.74
N MET A 102 -0.90 6.00 -1.78
CA MET A 102 -1.99 5.76 -2.72
C MET A 102 -3.12 6.80 -2.59
N VAL A 103 -3.52 7.14 -1.36
CA VAL A 103 -4.57 8.13 -1.10
C VAL A 103 -4.08 9.52 -1.52
N ALA A 104 -2.87 9.92 -1.11
CA ALA A 104 -2.27 11.19 -1.51
C ALA A 104 -2.19 11.33 -3.05
N ARG A 105 -1.80 10.27 -3.77
CA ARG A 105 -1.78 10.29 -5.25
C ARG A 105 -3.19 10.44 -5.83
N LYS A 106 -4.18 9.71 -5.30
CA LYS A 106 -5.58 9.82 -5.75
C LYS A 106 -6.16 11.22 -5.54
N GLN A 107 -5.73 11.91 -4.49
CA GLN A 107 -6.12 13.29 -4.19
C GLN A 107 -5.32 14.34 -4.97
N GLY A 108 -4.45 13.94 -5.90
CA GLY A 108 -3.64 14.85 -6.72
C GLY A 108 -2.37 15.37 -6.03
N MET A 109 -2.04 14.90 -4.83
CA MET A 109 -0.86 15.32 -4.06
C MET A 109 0.38 14.47 -4.41
N GLN A 110 0.82 14.54 -5.67
CA GLN A 110 1.85 13.64 -6.21
C GLN A 110 3.21 13.72 -5.50
N GLN A 111 3.66 14.92 -5.14
CA GLN A 111 4.92 15.12 -4.40
C GLN A 111 4.84 14.51 -3.01
N THR A 112 3.73 14.71 -2.29
CA THR A 112 3.48 14.09 -0.98
C THR A 112 3.47 12.57 -1.08
N ALA A 113 2.81 12.03 -2.11
CA ALA A 113 2.76 10.59 -2.34
C ALA A 113 4.16 9.99 -2.60
N PHE A 114 5.01 10.66 -3.38
CA PHE A 114 6.41 10.29 -3.57
C PHE A 114 7.20 10.29 -2.25
N LEU A 115 7.10 11.36 -1.47
CA LEU A 115 7.79 11.47 -0.17
C LEU A 115 7.39 10.35 0.79
N LEU A 116 6.09 10.04 0.86
CA LEU A 116 5.57 8.97 1.70
C LEU A 116 6.09 7.59 1.27
N LEU A 117 6.09 7.31 -0.04
CA LEU A 117 6.56 6.03 -0.57
C LEU A 117 8.07 5.85 -0.40
N ASN A 118 8.85 6.92 -0.54
CA ASN A 118 10.30 6.88 -0.37
C ASN A 118 10.71 6.66 1.09
N ARG A 119 9.94 7.11 2.08
CA ARG A 119 10.20 6.79 3.51
C ARG A 119 10.16 5.27 3.80
N LEU A 120 9.60 4.45 2.91
CA LEU A 120 9.56 2.99 3.04
C LEU A 120 10.77 2.25 2.49
N THR A 121 11.76 2.92 1.88
CA THR A 121 12.94 2.22 1.32
C THR A 121 13.80 1.54 2.38
N ASP A 122 13.62 1.87 3.66
CA ASP A 122 14.44 1.34 4.76
C ASP A 122 13.87 0.04 5.39
N SER A 123 12.72 -0.45 4.92
CA SER A 123 12.13 -1.70 5.44
C SER A 123 12.86 -2.93 4.91
N ARG A 124 13.63 -3.61 5.77
CA ARG A 124 14.45 -4.80 5.42
C ARG A 124 13.64 -6.08 5.12
N SER A 125 12.40 -6.16 5.59
CA SER A 125 11.50 -7.30 5.38
C SER A 125 10.12 -6.80 4.99
N MET A 126 9.63 -7.23 3.82
CA MET A 126 8.32 -6.87 3.27
C MET A 126 7.70 -8.10 2.62
N ASP A 127 6.41 -8.33 2.86
CA ASP A 127 5.67 -9.38 2.18
C ASP A 127 5.61 -9.14 0.67
N VAL A 128 5.53 -10.21 -0.12
CA VAL A 128 5.50 -10.12 -1.59
C VAL A 128 4.29 -9.30 -2.07
N SER A 129 3.15 -9.40 -1.39
CA SER A 129 1.95 -8.61 -1.71
C SER A 129 2.17 -7.12 -1.49
N ASP A 130 2.79 -6.73 -0.36
CA ASP A 130 3.11 -5.34 -0.07
C ASP A 130 4.21 -4.82 -1.01
N ALA A 131 5.19 -5.64 -1.36
CA ALA A 131 6.22 -5.29 -2.35
C ALA A 131 5.61 -5.04 -3.74
N TYR A 132 4.63 -5.84 -4.14
CA TYR A 132 3.85 -5.59 -5.35
C TYR A 132 3.08 -4.27 -5.27
N LEU A 133 2.37 -4.00 -4.17
CA LEU A 133 1.62 -2.76 -4.00
C LEU A 133 2.54 -1.53 -4.03
N LYS A 134 3.71 -1.62 -3.40
CA LYS A 134 4.76 -0.58 -3.43
C LYS A 134 5.23 -0.32 -4.87
N LEU A 135 5.59 -1.38 -5.60
CA LEU A 135 6.03 -1.27 -6.99
C LEU A 135 4.92 -0.64 -7.86
N ARG A 136 3.69 -1.12 -7.73
CA ARG A 136 2.54 -0.62 -8.48
C ARG A 136 2.31 0.87 -8.22
N GLU A 137 2.40 1.30 -6.96
CA GLU A 137 2.25 2.71 -6.60
C GLU A 137 3.42 3.55 -7.13
N GLN A 138 4.66 3.04 -7.03
CA GLN A 138 5.83 3.71 -7.61
C GLN A 138 5.69 3.92 -9.12
N ILE A 139 5.20 2.91 -9.85
CA ILE A 139 4.90 3.04 -11.29
C ILE A 139 3.87 4.12 -11.52
N LEU A 140 2.75 4.12 -10.78
CA LEU A 140 1.68 5.11 -10.96
C LEU A 140 2.13 6.54 -10.65
N LEU A 141 3.07 6.73 -9.72
CA LEU A 141 3.65 8.03 -9.43
C LEU A 141 4.50 8.59 -10.58
N PHE A 142 4.98 7.76 -11.50
CA PHE A 142 5.64 8.21 -12.73
C PHE A 142 4.65 8.59 -13.85
N ASN A 143 3.34 8.42 -13.65
CA ASN A 143 2.33 8.73 -14.66
C ASN A 143 1.97 10.22 -14.66
N ASN A 144 2.95 11.07 -14.96
CA ASN A 144 2.76 12.51 -15.09
C ASN A 144 2.47 12.88 -16.56
N PRO A 145 1.29 13.44 -16.90
CA PRO A 145 0.95 13.77 -18.28
C PRO A 145 1.86 14.83 -18.89
N ASP A 146 2.43 15.72 -18.07
CA ASP A 146 3.22 16.87 -18.51
C ASP A 146 4.72 16.53 -18.69
N ASN A 147 5.16 15.32 -18.29
CA ASN A 147 6.56 14.95 -18.30
C ASN A 147 6.82 13.57 -18.95
N ASP A 148 7.26 13.59 -20.21
CA ASP A 148 7.63 12.39 -20.97
C ASP A 148 8.80 11.61 -20.36
N LEU A 149 9.74 12.29 -19.69
CA LEU A 149 10.89 11.66 -19.05
C LEU A 149 10.46 10.84 -17.85
N GLU A 150 9.58 11.38 -17.00
CA GLU A 150 8.99 10.63 -15.88
C GLU A 150 8.24 9.40 -16.37
N ARG A 151 7.42 9.55 -17.42
CA ARG A 151 6.70 8.42 -18.03
C ARG A 151 7.63 7.36 -18.59
N THR A 152 8.71 7.79 -19.22
CA THR A 152 9.75 6.86 -19.69
C THR A 152 10.44 6.14 -18.52
N GLY A 153 10.67 6.84 -17.40
CA GLY A 153 11.16 6.26 -16.16
C GLY A 153 10.24 5.17 -15.60
N GLY A 154 8.93 5.45 -15.52
CA GLY A 154 7.92 4.46 -15.12
C GLY A 154 7.88 3.24 -16.03
N LEU A 155 7.96 3.44 -17.35
CA LEU A 155 8.03 2.35 -18.32
C LEU A 155 9.30 1.49 -18.14
N ASN A 156 10.45 2.12 -17.88
CA ASN A 156 11.70 1.42 -17.63
C ASN A 156 11.61 0.59 -16.34
N LEU A 157 11.03 1.13 -15.28
CA LEU A 157 10.79 0.41 -14.02
C LEU A 157 9.97 -0.86 -14.25
N ILE A 158 8.91 -0.80 -15.06
CA ILE A 158 8.12 -2.00 -15.41
C ILE A 158 8.97 -3.02 -16.17
N ASN A 159 9.78 -2.58 -17.12
CA ASN A 159 10.59 -3.48 -17.96
C ASN A 159 11.73 -4.17 -17.19
N THR A 160 12.28 -3.53 -16.15
CA THR A 160 13.35 -4.10 -15.32
C THR A 160 12.84 -4.92 -14.14
N THR A 161 11.53 -4.87 -13.87
CA THR A 161 10.93 -5.64 -12.78
C THR A 161 10.98 -7.14 -13.07
N ASN A 162 11.49 -7.92 -12.11
CA ASN A 162 11.38 -9.37 -12.15
C ASN A 162 9.95 -9.82 -11.80
N LEU A 163 9.24 -10.38 -12.77
CA LEU A 163 7.86 -10.83 -12.62
C LEU A 163 7.72 -12.24 -11.99
N SER A 164 8.80 -12.99 -11.76
CA SER A 164 8.73 -14.39 -11.33
C SER A 164 7.96 -14.60 -10.03
N TYR A 165 8.02 -13.63 -9.12
CA TYR A 165 7.41 -13.69 -7.78
C TYR A 165 5.93 -13.32 -7.74
N PHE A 166 5.39 -12.78 -8.84
CA PHE A 166 4.02 -12.26 -8.87
C PHE A 166 3.01 -13.28 -9.42
N ASP A 167 1.80 -13.22 -8.87
CA ASP A 167 0.68 -14.02 -9.35
C ASP A 167 0.20 -13.53 -10.75
N PRO A 168 -0.65 -14.31 -11.45
CA PRO A 168 -1.15 -13.92 -12.77
C PRO A 168 -1.92 -12.59 -12.78
N SER A 169 -2.68 -12.27 -11.73
CA SER A 169 -3.43 -11.02 -11.65
C SER A 169 -2.49 -9.80 -11.53
N GLN A 170 -1.49 -9.91 -10.66
CA GLN A 170 -0.45 -8.92 -10.46
C GLN A 170 0.36 -8.68 -11.75
N LYS A 171 0.76 -9.76 -12.43
CA LYS A 171 1.42 -9.70 -13.75
C LYS A 171 0.54 -9.01 -14.79
N GLY A 172 -0.74 -9.41 -14.86
CA GLY A 172 -1.73 -8.80 -15.76
C GLY A 172 -1.82 -7.29 -15.57
N GLU A 173 -1.91 -6.82 -14.32
CA GLU A 173 -1.92 -5.38 -14.00
C GLU A 173 -0.63 -4.67 -14.43
N LEU A 174 0.55 -5.27 -14.25
CA LEU A 174 1.81 -4.66 -14.68
C LEU A 174 1.89 -4.51 -16.20
N PHE A 175 1.42 -5.50 -16.97
CA PHE A 175 1.31 -5.38 -18.42
C PHE A 175 0.25 -4.36 -18.86
N ARG A 176 -0.85 -4.23 -18.11
CA ARG A 176 -1.85 -3.17 -18.34
C ARG A 176 -1.23 -1.79 -18.14
N LEU A 177 -0.49 -1.59 -17.05
CA LEU A 177 0.22 -0.33 -16.80
C LEU A 177 1.26 -0.08 -17.90
N LYS A 178 2.02 -1.09 -18.32
CA LYS A 178 2.97 -0.98 -19.45
C LYS A 178 2.29 -0.46 -20.71
N ALA A 179 1.11 -0.98 -21.03
CA ALA A 179 0.32 -0.53 -22.17
C ALA A 179 -0.09 0.95 -22.01
N ILE A 180 -0.63 1.34 -20.86
CA ILE A 180 -1.01 2.74 -20.57
C ILE A 180 0.17 3.70 -20.76
N PHE A 181 1.34 3.36 -20.22
CA PHE A 181 2.55 4.17 -20.38
C PHE A 181 2.99 4.25 -21.86
N LEU A 182 2.95 3.15 -22.60
CA LEU A 182 3.26 3.13 -24.04
C LEU A 182 2.28 3.98 -24.84
N ALA A 183 0.97 3.90 -24.57
CA ALA A 183 -0.05 4.72 -25.19
C ALA A 183 0.19 6.21 -24.92
N SER A 184 0.48 6.55 -23.65
CA SER A 184 0.74 7.93 -23.23
C SER A 184 1.97 8.56 -23.91
N LEU A 185 2.96 7.73 -24.29
CA LEU A 185 4.15 8.10 -25.06
C LEU A 185 3.95 7.98 -26.59
N ARG A 186 2.70 7.90 -27.05
CA ARG A 186 2.31 7.78 -28.48
C ARG A 186 2.86 6.52 -29.18
N ARG A 187 3.19 5.46 -28.44
CA ARG A 187 3.68 4.16 -28.97
C ARG A 187 2.53 3.15 -29.09
N THR A 188 1.52 3.48 -29.87
CA THR A 188 0.22 2.76 -29.94
C THR A 188 0.34 1.28 -30.32
N SER A 189 1.17 0.93 -31.32
CA SER A 189 1.36 -0.48 -31.73
C SER A 189 1.91 -1.36 -30.59
N LYS A 190 2.93 -0.86 -29.87
CA LYS A 190 3.49 -1.55 -28.71
C LYS A 190 2.51 -1.59 -27.52
N SER A 191 1.70 -0.55 -27.36
CA SER A 191 0.63 -0.52 -26.36
C SER A 191 -0.38 -1.64 -26.60
N ASN A 192 -0.83 -1.82 -27.84
CA ASN A 192 -1.78 -2.88 -28.19
C ASN A 192 -1.23 -4.28 -27.88
N GLN A 193 0.05 -4.52 -28.22
CA GLN A 193 0.72 -5.79 -27.88
C GLN A 193 0.79 -6.02 -26.37
N ALA A 194 1.05 -4.97 -25.58
CA ALA A 194 1.09 -5.07 -24.12
C ALA A 194 -0.29 -5.35 -23.52
N TYR A 195 -1.37 -4.79 -24.08
CA TYR A 195 -2.75 -5.13 -23.68
C TYR A 195 -3.10 -6.59 -24.02
N CYS A 196 -2.79 -7.06 -25.22
CA CYS A 196 -2.97 -8.47 -25.58
C CYS A 196 -2.28 -9.39 -24.58
N HIS A 197 -1.03 -9.09 -24.21
CA HIS A 197 -0.27 -9.88 -23.25
C HIS A 197 -0.89 -9.84 -21.84
N SER A 198 -1.37 -8.67 -21.40
CA SER A 198 -2.07 -8.51 -20.11
C SER A 198 -3.29 -9.42 -20.01
N VAL A 199 -4.13 -9.41 -21.04
CA VAL A 199 -5.36 -10.22 -21.11
C VAL A 199 -5.04 -11.71 -21.24
N GLN A 200 -4.02 -12.09 -22.01
CA GLN A 200 -3.61 -13.49 -22.14
C GLN A 200 -3.12 -14.08 -20.81
N ILE A 201 -2.42 -13.30 -19.98
CA ILE A 201 -1.98 -13.75 -18.65
C ILE A 201 -3.17 -13.90 -17.70
N CYS A 202 -4.04 -12.90 -17.66
CA CYS A 202 -5.16 -12.87 -16.72
C CYS A 202 -6.43 -12.36 -17.42
N PRO A 203 -7.19 -13.25 -18.09
CA PRO A 203 -8.41 -12.87 -18.80
C PRO A 203 -9.49 -12.30 -17.88
N SER A 204 -9.49 -12.68 -16.60
CA SER A 204 -10.43 -12.21 -15.58
C SER A 204 -10.10 -10.80 -15.04
N HIS A 205 -8.97 -10.20 -15.42
CA HIS A 205 -8.61 -8.85 -14.96
C HIS A 205 -9.40 -7.76 -15.70
N THR A 206 -10.58 -7.43 -15.19
CA THR A 206 -11.53 -6.49 -15.81
C THR A 206 -10.91 -5.13 -16.15
N LYS A 207 -9.97 -4.64 -15.34
CA LYS A 207 -9.33 -3.34 -15.60
C LYS A 207 -8.56 -3.32 -16.91
N SER A 208 -7.98 -4.44 -17.34
CA SER A 208 -7.28 -4.53 -18.62
C SER A 208 -8.21 -4.31 -19.79
N TRP A 209 -9.39 -4.92 -19.75
CA TRP A 209 -10.42 -4.75 -20.76
C TRP A 209 -10.98 -3.34 -20.83
N ILE A 210 -11.15 -2.67 -19.69
CA ILE A 210 -11.65 -1.28 -19.64
C ILE A 210 -10.60 -0.29 -20.16
N SER A 211 -9.31 -0.58 -19.95
CA SER A 211 -8.22 0.34 -20.33
C SER A 211 -7.80 0.20 -21.79
N TRP A 212 -8.06 -0.95 -22.40
CA TRP A 212 -7.75 -1.25 -23.80
C TRP A 212 -8.80 -0.62 -24.72
#